data_AF-A0AAU3SZS7-F1
#
_entry.id   AF-A0AAU3SZS7-F1
#
_cell.length_a   1.000
_cell.length_b   1.000
_cell.length_c   1.000
_cell.angle_alpha   90.00
_cell.angle_beta   90.00
_cell.angle_gamma   90.00
#
_symmetry.space_group_name_H-M   'P 1'
#
loop_
_entity.id
_entity.type
_entity.pdbx_description
1 polymer ?
#
loop_
_entity_poly.entity_id
_entity_poly.type
_entity_poly.pdbx_seq_one_letter_code
_entity_poly.pdbx_strand_id
1 'polypeptide(L)'
;MTHSAHPSHDAVLRARVALLGSQALPVRQEVAAYRVLAQVSPLAYLPLLTGALHEYSRQEFADQPEIALALRAEAVAAARRMHSMEPDRANLLVGALLRYKKQLTVMDRQVELDAVERELAQLV
;
A
#
# COMPACT_ATOMS: atom_id res chain seq x y z
N MET A 1 -19.37 12.58 -13.46
CA MET A 1 -18.08 12.88 -14.12
C MET A 1 -16.96 12.55 -13.14
N THR A 2 -16.30 11.40 -13.30
CA THR A 2 -15.17 11.02 -12.44
C THR A 2 -13.93 11.73 -12.96
N HIS A 3 -13.54 12.83 -12.31
CA HIS A 3 -12.24 13.45 -12.56
C HIS A 3 -11.18 12.46 -12.07
N SER A 4 -10.65 11.63 -12.98
CA SER A 4 -9.39 10.94 -12.70
C SER A 4 -8.33 12.04 -12.62
N ALA A 5 -8.02 12.46 -11.40
CA ALA A 5 -6.99 13.45 -11.13
C ALA A 5 -5.63 12.81 -11.48
N HIS A 6 -5.28 12.80 -12.76
CA HIS A 6 -3.92 12.46 -13.17
C HIS A 6 -2.96 13.43 -12.46
N PRO A 7 -1.93 12.92 -11.79
CA PRO A 7 -0.99 13.79 -11.07
C PRO A 7 -0.34 14.74 -12.07
N SER A 8 -0.07 15.98 -11.64
CA SER A 8 0.61 16.94 -12.51
C SER A 8 1.99 16.40 -12.92
N HIS A 9 2.42 16.73 -14.14
CA HIS A 9 3.73 16.32 -14.64
C HIS A 9 4.87 16.72 -13.68
N ASP A 10 4.75 17.91 -13.09
CA ASP A 10 5.66 18.43 -12.07
C ASP A 10 5.67 17.58 -10.78
N ALA A 11 4.52 17.09 -10.31
CA ALA A 11 4.48 16.16 -9.17
C ALA A 11 5.17 14.83 -9.48
N VAL A 12 5.00 14.31 -10.70
CA VAL A 12 5.68 13.09 -11.16
C VAL A 12 7.20 13.31 -11.21
N LEU A 13 7.66 14.44 -11.75
CA LEU A 13 9.08 14.78 -11.78
C LEU A 13 9.66 14.90 -10.38
N ARG A 14 9.00 15.62 -9.46
CA ARG A 14 9.44 15.71 -8.06
C ARG A 14 9.54 14.34 -7.39
N ALA A 15 8.57 13.47 -7.59
CA ALA A 15 8.59 12.12 -7.01
C ALA A 15 9.78 11.30 -7.53
N ARG A 16 10.08 11.38 -8.84
CA ARG A 16 11.25 10.71 -9.42
C ARG A 16 12.56 11.28 -8.91
N VAL A 17 12.68 12.62 -8.87
CA VAL A 17 13.88 13.30 -8.38
C VAL A 17 14.13 12.97 -6.92
N ALA A 18 13.07 12.93 -6.09
CA ALA A 18 13.18 12.53 -4.69
C ALA A 18 13.79 11.13 -4.57
N LEU A 19 13.26 10.14 -5.29
CA LEU A 19 13.75 8.76 -5.28
C LEU A 19 15.20 8.60 -5.81
N LEU A 20 15.63 9.46 -6.73
CA LEU A 20 17.00 9.44 -7.27
C LEU A 20 18.02 10.14 -6.37
N GLY A 21 17.58 11.12 -5.57
CA GLY A 21 18.45 12.05 -4.86
C GLY A 21 19.00 11.57 -3.53
N SER A 22 18.62 10.39 -3.03
CA SER A 22 18.99 9.95 -1.68
C SER A 22 19.38 8.47 -1.64
N GLN A 23 20.41 8.15 -0.86
CA GLN A 23 20.82 6.76 -0.60
C GLN A 23 19.77 5.98 0.25
N ALA A 24 18.91 6.68 1.01
CA ALA A 24 17.73 6.13 1.67
C ALA A 24 16.74 7.27 2.00
N LEU A 25 15.53 7.26 1.44
CA LEU A 25 14.48 8.20 1.84
C LEU A 25 13.83 7.75 3.15
N PRO A 26 13.37 8.70 3.99
CA PRO A 26 12.44 8.36 5.05
C PRO A 26 11.19 7.70 4.46
N VAL A 27 10.70 6.63 5.10
CA VAL A 27 9.58 5.82 4.60
C VAL A 27 8.32 6.66 4.26
N ARG A 28 8.07 7.73 5.01
CA ARG A 28 6.96 8.67 4.72
C ARG A 28 7.07 9.34 3.35
N GLN A 29 8.30 9.64 2.91
CA GLN A 29 8.57 10.28 1.62
C GLN A 29 8.50 9.25 0.49
N GLU A 30 8.93 8.01 0.73
CA GLU A 30 8.75 6.90 -0.21
C GLU A 30 7.27 6.66 -0.51
N VAL A 31 6.45 6.55 0.54
CA VAL A 31 4.99 6.39 0.39
C VAL A 31 4.40 7.53 -0.43
N ALA A 32 4.79 8.79 -0.16
CA ALA A 32 4.32 9.94 -0.92
C ALA A 32 4.72 9.87 -2.40
N ALA A 33 5.98 9.52 -2.69
CA ALA A 33 6.47 9.39 -4.06
C ALA A 33 5.79 8.23 -4.81
N TYR A 34 5.70 7.05 -4.19
CA TYR A 34 5.09 5.88 -4.81
C TYR A 34 3.59 6.05 -5.04
N ARG A 35 2.85 6.77 -4.19
CA ARG A 35 1.44 7.12 -4.44
C ARG A 35 1.26 7.94 -5.73
N VAL A 36 2.16 8.88 -5.99
CA VAL A 36 2.14 9.68 -7.23
C VAL A 36 2.50 8.81 -8.42
N LEU A 37 3.59 8.03 -8.29
CA LEU A 37 4.14 7.26 -9.40
C LEU A 37 3.27 6.06 -9.80
N ALA A 38 2.57 5.44 -8.84
CA ALA A 38 1.61 4.37 -9.10
C ALA A 38 0.39 4.82 -9.91
N GLN A 39 0.13 6.13 -10.03
CA GLN A 39 -0.95 6.65 -10.88
C GLN A 39 -0.54 6.71 -12.37
N VAL A 40 0.76 6.82 -12.65
CA VAL A 40 1.29 6.94 -14.02
C VAL A 40 2.00 5.69 -14.50
N SER A 41 2.52 4.86 -13.58
CA SER A 41 3.10 3.55 -13.88
C SER A 41 2.74 2.55 -12.77
N PRO A 42 1.48 2.07 -12.74
CA PRO A 42 1.03 1.15 -11.69
C PRO A 42 1.87 -0.13 -11.61
N LEU A 43 2.27 -0.69 -12.75
CA LEU A 43 3.05 -1.92 -12.82
C LEU A 43 4.37 -1.80 -12.04
N ALA A 44 5.09 -0.68 -12.19
CA ALA A 44 6.38 -0.48 -11.55
C ALA A 44 6.27 -0.13 -10.06
N TYR A 45 5.23 0.60 -9.66
CA TYR A 45 5.21 1.27 -8.36
C TYR A 45 4.16 0.75 -7.37
N LEU A 46 3.17 -0.05 -7.79
CA LEU A 46 2.26 -0.69 -6.84
C LEU A 46 3.01 -1.68 -5.91
N PRO A 47 3.96 -2.52 -6.39
CA PRO A 47 4.73 -3.40 -5.50
C PRO A 47 5.50 -2.64 -4.43
N LEU A 48 6.18 -1.58 -4.85
CA LEU A 48 6.95 -0.71 -3.96
C LEU A 48 6.05 0.03 -2.97
N LEU A 49 4.89 0.52 -3.43
CA LEU A 49 3.92 1.20 -2.57
C LEU A 49 3.37 0.26 -1.48
N THR A 50 3.02 -0.98 -1.82
CA THR A 50 2.54 -1.97 -0.84
C THR A 50 3.58 -2.23 0.26
N GLY A 51 4.85 -2.39 -0.13
CA GLY A 51 5.95 -2.57 0.82
C GLY A 51 6.17 -1.33 1.71
N ALA A 52 6.23 -0.15 1.11
CA ALA A 52 6.45 1.10 1.83
C ALA A 52 5.31 1.42 2.81
N LEU A 53 4.05 1.16 2.43
CA LEU A 53 2.89 1.36 3.32
C LEU A 53 2.92 0.42 4.53
N HIS A 54 3.35 -0.83 4.34
CA HIS A 54 3.56 -1.75 5.44
C HIS A 54 4.60 -1.19 6.42
N GLU A 55 5.75 -0.78 5.89
CA GLU A 55 6.85 -0.29 6.72
C GLU A 55 6.48 1.00 7.43
N TYR A 56 5.79 1.92 6.75
CA TYR A 56 5.34 3.17 7.31
C TYR A 56 4.34 2.96 8.46
N SER A 57 3.36 2.07 8.27
CA SER A 57 2.42 1.69 9.32
C SER A 57 3.11 1.10 10.55
N ARG A 58 4.18 0.33 10.34
CA ARG A 58 4.89 -0.36 11.41
C ARG A 58 5.86 0.54 12.17
N GLN A 59 6.59 1.41 11.49
CA GLN A 59 7.61 2.26 12.09
C GLN A 59 7.00 3.47 12.79
N GLU A 60 6.05 4.14 12.15
CA GLU A 60 5.67 5.51 12.52
C GLU A 60 4.31 5.58 13.22
N PHE A 61 3.50 4.53 13.11
CA PHE A 61 2.12 4.53 13.62
C PHE A 61 1.76 3.25 14.39
N ALA A 62 2.75 2.52 14.91
CA ALA A 62 2.47 1.30 15.68
C ALA A 62 1.58 1.55 16.92
N ASP A 63 1.68 2.76 17.49
CA ASP A 63 0.92 3.25 18.65
C ASP A 63 -0.41 3.93 18.26
N GLN A 64 -0.65 4.15 16.96
CA GLN A 64 -1.82 4.84 16.44
C GLN A 64 -2.67 3.87 15.59
N PRO A 65 -3.51 3.04 16.22
CA PRO A 65 -4.13 1.87 15.59
C PRO A 65 -5.02 2.21 14.39
N GLU A 66 -5.77 3.31 14.44
CA GLU A 66 -6.64 3.75 13.35
C GLU A 66 -5.83 4.20 12.11
N ILE A 67 -4.72 4.93 12.32
CA ILE A 67 -3.85 5.35 11.21
C ILE A 67 -3.14 4.13 10.60
N ALA A 68 -2.62 3.24 11.45
CA ALA A 68 -2.00 2.00 11.01
C ALA A 68 -2.98 1.12 10.24
N LEU A 69 -4.25 1.05 10.67
CA LEU A 69 -5.30 0.34 9.96
C LEU A 69 -5.54 0.93 8.56
N ALA A 70 -5.65 2.25 8.45
CA ALA A 70 -5.85 2.94 7.17
C ALA A 70 -4.69 2.69 6.19
N LEU A 71 -3.44 2.76 6.65
CA LEU A 71 -2.26 2.47 5.82
C LEU A 71 -2.20 1.02 5.36
N ARG A 72 -2.58 0.07 6.22
CA ARG A 72 -2.67 -1.36 5.85
C ARG A 72 -3.80 -1.63 4.87
N ALA A 73 -4.95 -0.95 5.02
CA ALA A 73 -6.03 -1.02 4.05
C ALA A 73 -5.60 -0.50 2.67
N GLU A 74 -4.84 0.60 2.63
CA GLU A 74 -4.27 1.10 1.39
C GLU A 74 -3.27 0.11 0.77
N ALA A 75 -2.44 -0.56 1.58
CA ALA A 75 -1.51 -1.58 1.09
C ALA A 75 -2.26 -2.76 0.44
N VAL A 76 -3.36 -3.21 1.04
CA VAL A 76 -4.24 -4.22 0.46
C VAL A 76 -4.84 -3.72 -0.87
N ALA A 77 -5.33 -2.48 -0.90
CA ALA A 77 -5.89 -1.90 -2.13
C ALA A 77 -4.83 -1.78 -3.26
N ALA A 78 -3.60 -1.41 -2.93
CA ALA A 78 -2.49 -1.36 -3.86
C ALA A 78 -2.15 -2.75 -4.41
N ALA A 79 -2.08 -3.77 -3.54
CA ALA A 79 -1.86 -5.16 -3.93
C ALA A 79 -2.95 -5.71 -4.85
N ARG A 80 -4.22 -5.43 -4.56
CA ARG A 80 -5.35 -5.86 -5.40
C ARG A 80 -5.29 -5.26 -6.82
N ARG A 81 -4.80 -4.02 -6.94
CA ARG A 81 -4.64 -3.29 -8.22
C ARG A 81 -3.44 -3.75 -9.05
N MET A 82 -2.54 -4.57 -8.50
CA MET A 82 -1.40 -5.09 -9.25
C MET A 82 -1.86 -5.91 -10.44
N HIS A 83 -1.10 -5.83 -11.54
CA HIS A 83 -1.37 -6.59 -12.74
C HIS A 83 -1.24 -8.10 -12.49
N SER A 84 -2.04 -8.92 -13.15
CA SER A 84 -2.08 -10.38 -12.89
C SER A 84 -0.77 -11.10 -13.19
N MET A 85 0.08 -10.55 -14.08
CA MET A 85 1.39 -11.12 -14.40
C MET A 85 2.52 -10.65 -13.47
N GLU A 86 2.24 -9.80 -12.48
CA GLU A 86 3.23 -9.43 -11.47
C GLU A 86 3.59 -10.66 -10.62
N PRO A 87 4.83 -11.18 -10.68
CA PRO A 87 5.18 -12.46 -10.06
C PRO A 87 4.90 -12.50 -8.56
N ASP A 88 5.14 -11.39 -7.86
CA ASP A 88 4.99 -11.31 -6.40
C ASP A 88 3.61 -10.85 -5.93
N ARG A 89 2.66 -10.65 -6.85
CA ARG A 89 1.33 -10.12 -6.53
C ARG A 89 0.62 -10.93 -5.44
N ALA A 90 0.61 -12.25 -5.55
CA ALA A 90 -0.07 -13.12 -4.58
C ALA A 90 0.56 -12.99 -3.19
N ASN A 91 1.90 -13.06 -3.12
CA ASN A 91 2.64 -12.93 -1.87
C ASN A 91 2.43 -11.57 -1.21
N LEU A 92 2.47 -10.49 -2.00
CA LEU A 92 2.23 -9.13 -1.52
C LEU A 92 0.79 -8.93 -1.03
N LEU A 93 -0.20 -9.50 -1.72
CA LEU A 93 -1.60 -9.44 -1.32
C LEU A 93 -1.85 -10.21 -0.02
N VAL A 94 -1.42 -11.47 0.07
CA VAL A 94 -1.53 -12.28 1.29
C VAL A 94 -0.81 -11.60 2.46
N GLY A 95 0.40 -11.09 2.22
CA GLY A 95 1.17 -10.36 3.22
C GLY A 95 0.45 -9.12 3.75
N ALA A 96 -0.15 -8.32 2.86
CA ALA A 96 -0.93 -7.14 3.24
C ALA A 96 -2.19 -7.52 4.02
N LEU A 97 -2.94 -8.54 3.56
CA LEU A 97 -4.16 -9.03 4.20
C LEU A 97 -3.91 -9.56 5.62
N LEU A 98 -2.85 -10.33 5.83
CA LEU A 98 -2.51 -10.85 7.16
C LEU A 98 -2.20 -9.73 8.16
N ARG A 99 -1.54 -8.65 7.71
CA ARG A 99 -1.24 -7.48 8.54
C ARG A 99 -2.49 -6.68 8.85
N TYR A 100 -3.35 -6.49 7.85
CA TYR A 100 -4.64 -5.83 8.01
C TYR A 100 -5.54 -6.61 8.99
N LYS A 101 -5.66 -7.93 8.80
CA LYS A 101 -6.35 -8.85 9.72
C LYS A 101 -5.85 -8.70 11.15
N LYS A 102 -4.54 -8.78 11.38
CA LYS A 102 -3.95 -8.65 12.72
C LYS A 102 -4.39 -7.35 13.41
N GLN A 103 -4.42 -6.25 12.67
CA GLN A 103 -4.86 -4.96 13.21
C GLN A 103 -6.35 -4.95 13.53
N LEU A 104 -7.20 -5.47 12.62
CA LEU A 104 -8.64 -5.59 12.84
C LEU A 104 -8.98 -6.43 14.06
N THR A 105 -8.23 -7.51 14.33
CA THR A 105 -8.39 -8.34 15.53
C THR A 105 -8.16 -7.55 16.81
N VAL A 106 -7.11 -6.74 16.87
CA VAL A 106 -6.82 -5.88 18.03
C VAL A 106 -7.92 -4.84 18.24
N MET A 107 -8.60 -4.44 17.17
CA MET A 107 -9.64 -3.41 17.18
C MET A 107 -11.07 -3.98 17.25
N ASP A 108 -11.23 -5.30 17.38
CA ASP A 108 -12.51 -6.02 17.42
C ASP A 108 -13.47 -5.70 16.25
N ARG A 109 -12.91 -5.55 15.04
CA ARG A 109 -13.63 -5.20 13.81
C ARG A 109 -14.10 -6.45 13.06
N GLN A 110 -15.11 -7.14 13.59
CA GLN A 110 -15.53 -8.48 13.13
C GLN A 110 -15.99 -8.53 11.66
N VAL A 111 -16.75 -7.53 11.19
CA VAL A 111 -17.26 -7.52 9.82
C VAL A 111 -16.12 -7.47 8.79
N GLU A 112 -15.13 -6.62 9.02
CA GLU A 112 -13.95 -6.54 8.16
C GLU A 112 -13.07 -7.80 8.28
N LEU A 113 -12.98 -8.41 9.48
CA LEU A 113 -12.25 -9.67 9.68
C LEU A 113 -12.80 -10.79 8.80
N ASP A 114 -14.12 -11.00 8.84
CA ASP A 114 -14.78 -12.05 8.04
C ASP A 114 -14.54 -11.87 6.54
N ALA A 115 -14.48 -10.62 6.07
CA ALA A 115 -14.18 -10.31 4.68
C ALA A 115 -12.75 -10.70 4.31
N VAL A 116 -11.78 -10.36 5.18
CA VAL A 116 -10.37 -10.68 4.96
C VAL A 116 -10.11 -12.18 5.01
N GLU A 117 -10.76 -12.91 5.93
CA GLU A 117 -10.62 -14.37 6.03
C GLU A 117 -11.14 -15.09 4.80
N ARG A 118 -12.30 -14.67 4.27
CA ARG A 118 -12.85 -15.22 3.03
C ARG A 118 -11.92 -15.00 1.84
N GLU A 119 -11.33 -13.81 1.72
CA GLU A 119 -10.38 -13.53 0.64
C GLU A 119 -9.10 -14.34 0.79
N LEU A 120 -8.54 -14.44 2.00
CA LEU A 120 -7.35 -15.27 2.26
C LEU A 120 -7.59 -16.74 1.89
N ALA A 121 -8.78 -17.29 2.19
CA ALA A 121 -9.14 -18.65 1.83
C ALA A 121 -9.28 -18.90 0.32
N GLN A 122 -9.42 -17.85 -0.50
CA GLN A 122 -9.45 -17.95 -1.96
C GLN A 122 -8.06 -17.87 -2.60
N LEU A 123 -7.04 -17.49 -1.83
CA LEU A 123 -5.67 -17.28 -2.30
C LEU A 123 -4.71 -18.43 -1.94
N VAL A 124 -5.16 -19.40 -1.13
CA VAL A 124 -4.44 -20.61 -0.70
C VAL A 124 -5.02 -21.81 -1.41
#